data_AF-A0A958GUZ1-F1
#
_entry.id   AF-A0A958GUZ1-F1
#
_cell.length_a   1.000
_cell.length_b   1.000
_cell.length_c   1.000
_cell.angle_alpha   90.00
_cell.angle_beta   90.00
_cell.angle_gamma   90.00
#
_symmetry.space_group_name_H-M   'P 1'
#
loop_
_entity.id
_entity.type
_entity.pdbx_description
1 polymer ?
#
loop_
_entity_poly.entity_id
_entity_poly.type
_entity_poly.pdbx_seq_one_letter_code
_entity_poly.pdbx_strand_id
1 'polypeptide(L)'
;MKVRWGRVLLALTLLGVGCIGAFWIYAVLSESVGTQVGQGLDRVAEQAQQAADKVIDQVGDAGSSARDAGSSKPDAGGEGDAAAASSSDDVGPSTAGEGLPPFRVLTLAYSPYMATLAHMDAGGYLEDLGYDLQLIDVYDPEVDLDEAGQCAAVASGSAEALATTLDATRKCGEAVAIGIPIGQSAGNDAIVVKPGVETWAQIFEHAIAFTDGSVSEYMACFASHSSSRPIDLAQRYGDASEAVDAWINSGAEQNILSVVAVSLKKKRALAAVPGSRVILSSADVRILWDVIEFSRKGVERDADAYQAFTTAYYRALRDLIRDPGAAFDRIDAWAAGDPGRAALLTVETRDDFLAELDNEAFATLRDAQILMQDEVTIVNRLDEAAFYWSYCGVDLPEVADERLLVLPEFVMAAAEDEALRGRPNDRPSSKVFQVTDFTDAGAVTDDQIEAGRVIFETGVDIEFQPNRTDFRDSVGAYATLENAVRFLRTCQDCVLEVQGGAAYPGEALCSSCTAAESDALAVRRGDRVYQELIQRFDVPQSQLRFVETPHAPQFPGSNVESELRQDRRTFLTGYQLAGR
;
A
#
# COMPACT_ATOMS: atom_id res chain seq x y z
N MET A 1 44.68 27.65 -42.25
CA MET A 1 44.75 26.89 -40.98
C MET A 1 45.55 25.61 -41.22
N LYS A 2 46.66 25.39 -40.50
CA LYS A 2 47.42 24.13 -40.56
C LYS A 2 46.96 23.23 -39.42
N VAL A 3 46.20 22.18 -39.72
CA VAL A 3 45.75 21.19 -38.74
C VAL A 3 46.97 20.38 -38.28
N ARG A 4 47.20 20.35 -36.96
CA ARG A 4 48.27 19.56 -36.33
C ARG A 4 47.82 18.11 -36.19
N TRP A 5 48.03 17.32 -37.25
CA TRP A 5 47.68 15.91 -37.37
C TRP A 5 48.18 15.02 -36.21
N GLY A 6 49.26 15.40 -35.53
CA GLY A 6 49.76 14.65 -34.37
C GLY A 6 48.76 14.54 -33.21
N ARG A 7 47.91 15.56 -32.99
CA ARG A 7 46.88 15.50 -31.92
C ARG A 7 45.68 14.64 -32.30
N VAL A 8 45.36 14.58 -33.60
CA VAL A 8 44.26 13.75 -34.12
C VAL A 8 44.64 12.27 -34.05
N LEU A 9 45.87 11.92 -34.44
CA LEU A 9 46.35 10.56 -34.34
C LEU A 9 46.43 10.06 -32.88
N LEU A 10 46.87 10.91 -31.95
CA LEU A 10 46.91 10.55 -30.53
C LEU A 10 45.51 10.30 -29.95
N ALA A 11 44.53 11.15 -30.30
CA ALA A 11 43.14 10.98 -29.87
C ALA A 11 42.51 9.70 -30.43
N LEU A 12 42.76 9.37 -31.70
CA LEU A 12 42.28 8.13 -32.31
C LEU A 12 42.94 6.88 -31.70
N THR A 13 44.22 6.98 -31.30
CA THR A 13 44.92 5.85 -30.67
C THR A 13 44.37 5.59 -29.26
N LEU A 14 44.07 6.65 -28.49
CA LEU A 14 43.47 6.52 -27.15
C LEU A 14 42.04 5.97 -27.21
N LEU A 15 41.24 6.39 -28.19
CA LEU A 15 39.91 5.83 -28.44
C LEU A 15 39.97 4.33 -28.83
N GLY A 16 40.93 3.94 -29.69
CA GLY A 16 41.11 2.55 -30.08
C GLY A 16 41.48 1.63 -28.91
N VAL A 17 42.37 2.08 -28.01
CA VAL A 17 42.78 1.29 -26.84
C VAL A 17 41.64 1.18 -25.82
N GLY A 18 40.85 2.24 -25.62
CA GLY A 18 39.69 2.22 -24.73
C GLY A 18 38.60 1.24 -25.18
N CYS A 19 38.28 1.21 -26.48
CA CYS A 19 37.26 0.31 -27.01
C CYS A 19 37.68 -1.17 -26.96
N ILE A 20 38.96 -1.47 -27.19
CA ILE A 20 39.46 -2.85 -27.11
C ILE A 20 39.48 -3.36 -25.66
N GLY A 21 39.80 -2.48 -24.69
CA GLY A 21 39.74 -2.83 -23.26
C GLY A 21 38.31 -3.09 -22.76
N ALA A 22 37.35 -2.25 -23.16
CA ALA A 22 35.94 -2.43 -22.78
C ALA A 22 35.33 -3.72 -23.36
N PHE A 23 35.70 -4.09 -24.59
CA PHE A 23 35.23 -5.32 -25.22
C PHE A 23 35.78 -6.58 -24.52
N TRP A 24 37.04 -6.57 -24.10
CA TRP A 24 37.63 -7.69 -23.35
C TRP A 24 37.04 -7.86 -21.95
N ILE A 25 36.76 -6.76 -21.25
CA ILE A 25 36.12 -6.80 -19.93
C ILE A 25 34.70 -7.35 -20.04
N TYR A 26 33.95 -6.93 -21.06
CA TYR A 26 32.59 -7.42 -21.31
C TYR A 26 32.57 -8.92 -21.65
N ALA A 27 33.50 -9.38 -22.51
CA ALA A 27 33.60 -10.79 -22.88
C ALA A 27 33.88 -11.69 -21.66
N VAL A 28 34.83 -11.29 -20.81
CA VAL A 28 35.21 -12.07 -19.61
C VAL A 28 34.09 -12.08 -18.56
N LEU A 29 33.37 -10.97 -18.37
CA LEU A 29 32.25 -10.91 -17.44
C LEU A 29 31.06 -11.78 -17.92
N SER A 30 30.78 -11.81 -19.22
CA SER A 30 29.66 -12.59 -19.77
C SER A 30 29.82 -14.11 -19.62
N GLU A 31 31.04 -14.64 -19.68
CA GLU A 31 31.32 -16.08 -19.47
C GLU A 31 31.19 -16.48 -17.99
N SER A 32 31.51 -15.58 -17.07
CA SER A 32 31.41 -15.84 -15.62
C SER A 32 29.97 -15.84 -15.10
N VAL A 33 29.09 -15.01 -15.67
CA VAL A 33 27.68 -14.93 -15.28
C VAL A 33 26.89 -16.12 -15.84
N GLY A 34 27.18 -16.56 -17.07
CA GLY A 34 26.51 -17.72 -17.67
C GLY A 34 26.78 -19.04 -16.93
N THR A 35 27.96 -19.21 -16.35
CA THR A 35 28.33 -20.42 -15.60
C THR A 35 27.76 -20.45 -14.17
N GLN A 36 27.59 -19.30 -13.52
CA GLN A 36 26.95 -19.23 -12.19
C GLN A 36 25.43 -19.44 -12.26
N VAL A 37 24.77 -18.92 -13.29
CA VAL A 37 23.31 -19.10 -13.46
C VAL A 37 22.97 -20.56 -13.80
N GLY A 38 23.79 -21.23 -14.62
CA GLY A 38 23.60 -22.65 -14.92
C GLY A 38 23.72 -23.55 -13.68
N GLN A 39 24.73 -23.30 -12.82
CA GLN A 39 24.92 -24.08 -11.59
C GLN A 39 23.84 -23.80 -10.52
N GLY A 40 23.22 -22.62 -10.55
CA GLY A 40 22.07 -22.30 -9.69
C GLY A 40 20.81 -23.07 -10.09
N LEU A 41 20.51 -23.12 -11.40
CA LEU A 41 19.32 -23.80 -11.92
C LEU A 41 19.38 -25.32 -11.71
N ASP A 42 20.56 -25.94 -11.85
CA ASP A 42 20.73 -27.38 -11.59
C ASP A 42 20.50 -27.72 -10.11
N ARG A 43 20.91 -26.84 -9.18
CA ARG A 43 20.66 -27.03 -7.73
C ARG A 43 19.19 -26.86 -7.36
N VAL A 44 18.50 -25.90 -7.98
CA VAL A 44 17.06 -25.69 -7.76
C VAL A 44 16.26 -26.89 -8.28
N ALA A 45 16.63 -27.43 -9.44
CA ALA A 45 16.01 -28.66 -9.97
C ALA A 45 16.26 -29.88 -9.07
N GLU A 46 17.47 -30.03 -8.53
CA GLU A 46 17.81 -31.13 -7.61
C GLU A 46 17.07 -31.01 -6.25
N GLN A 47 16.92 -29.79 -5.72
CA GLN A 47 16.14 -29.53 -4.50
C GLN A 47 14.64 -29.74 -4.71
N ALA A 48 14.08 -29.32 -5.85
CA ALA A 48 12.68 -29.57 -6.19
C ALA A 48 12.37 -31.08 -6.30
N GLN A 49 13.32 -31.86 -6.84
CA GLN A 49 13.17 -33.31 -6.95
C GLN A 49 13.29 -34.02 -5.60
N GLN A 50 14.20 -33.58 -4.73
CA GLN A 50 14.29 -34.09 -3.35
C GLN A 50 13.05 -33.74 -2.51
N ALA A 51 12.44 -32.58 -2.72
CA ALA A 51 11.20 -32.20 -2.06
C ALA A 51 10.02 -33.07 -2.53
N ALA A 52 9.93 -33.37 -3.83
CA ALA A 52 8.90 -34.24 -4.39
C ALA A 52 9.00 -35.68 -3.85
N ASP A 53 10.20 -36.25 -3.75
CA ASP A 53 10.41 -37.61 -3.22
C ASP A 53 10.04 -37.69 -1.72
N LYS A 54 10.28 -36.62 -0.95
CA LYS A 54 9.95 -36.55 0.48
C LYS A 54 8.45 -36.51 0.75
N VAL A 55 7.67 -35.91 -0.16
CA VAL A 55 6.21 -35.88 -0.09
C VAL A 55 5.62 -37.26 -0.43
N ILE A 56 6.23 -38.00 -1.37
CA ILE A 56 5.78 -39.35 -1.74
C ILE A 56 6.00 -40.34 -0.57
N ASP A 57 7.09 -40.20 0.18
CA ASP A 57 7.35 -41.05 1.36
C ASP A 57 6.42 -40.73 2.54
N GLN A 58 6.02 -39.46 2.74
CA GLN A 58 5.11 -39.07 3.84
C GLN A 58 3.66 -39.51 3.61
N VAL A 59 3.22 -39.63 2.36
CA VAL A 59 1.87 -40.13 2.03
C VAL A 59 1.79 -41.67 2.15
N GLY A 60 2.94 -42.36 2.14
CA GLY A 60 3.02 -43.82 2.29
C GLY A 60 2.80 -44.35 3.72
N ASP A 61 3.01 -43.54 4.75
CA ASP A 61 3.12 -44.02 6.15
C ASP A 61 1.93 -43.66 7.05
N ALA A 62 0.90 -42.98 6.54
CA ALA A 62 -0.32 -42.62 7.28
C ALA A 62 -1.32 -43.80 7.45
N GLY A 63 -0.81 -45.03 7.45
CA GLY A 63 -1.60 -46.25 7.36
C GLY A 63 -1.33 -47.30 8.44
N SER A 64 -0.87 -46.94 9.64
CA SER A 64 -0.82 -47.91 10.74
C SER A 64 -0.60 -47.26 12.12
N SER A 65 -1.63 -47.31 12.97
CA SER A 65 -1.56 -47.81 14.36
C SER A 65 -2.44 -47.01 15.32
N ALA A 66 -3.49 -47.70 15.77
CA ALA A 66 -4.27 -47.40 16.95
C ALA A 66 -3.83 -48.35 18.08
N ARG A 67 -4.02 -47.91 19.33
CA ARG A 67 -3.76 -48.58 20.63
C ARG A 67 -2.29 -48.41 21.08
N ASP A 68 -1.98 -47.97 22.30
CA ASP A 68 -2.49 -48.47 23.57
C ASP A 68 -2.19 -47.48 24.72
N ALA A 69 -2.90 -47.69 25.84
CA ALA A 69 -2.87 -46.87 27.05
C ALA A 69 -1.62 -47.04 27.92
N GLY A 70 -1.31 -46.07 28.79
CA GLY A 70 -0.42 -46.34 29.94
C GLY A 70 0.15 -45.13 30.70
N SER A 71 -0.57 -44.69 31.74
CA SER A 71 -0.08 -44.22 33.05
C SER A 71 1.45 -44.16 33.31
N SER A 72 1.98 -43.00 33.70
CA SER A 72 2.65 -42.77 35.01
C SER A 72 3.30 -41.38 35.15
N LYS A 73 3.18 -40.82 36.36
CA LYS A 73 3.94 -39.72 36.98
C LYS A 73 4.48 -40.29 38.32
N PRO A 74 5.35 -39.65 39.12
CA PRO A 74 6.36 -38.60 38.87
C PRO A 74 7.78 -39.02 39.39
N ASP A 75 8.84 -38.24 39.12
CA ASP A 75 9.64 -37.59 40.19
C ASP A 75 10.90 -36.83 39.71
N ALA A 76 11.05 -35.66 40.34
CA ALA A 76 12.24 -34.99 40.88
C ALA A 76 13.59 -34.92 40.12
N GLY A 77 14.08 -33.67 40.03
CA GLY A 77 15.43 -33.31 40.49
C GLY A 77 16.42 -32.90 39.40
N GLY A 78 16.88 -31.64 39.45
CA GLY A 78 18.03 -31.18 38.66
C GLY A 78 18.22 -29.67 38.67
N GLU A 79 18.85 -29.17 39.72
CA GLU A 79 19.46 -27.83 39.80
C GLU A 79 20.50 -27.62 38.69
N GLY A 80 20.62 -26.37 38.22
CA GLY A 80 21.64 -25.92 37.29
C GLY A 80 21.64 -24.40 37.15
N ASP A 81 22.47 -23.76 37.99
CA ASP A 81 22.68 -22.32 38.10
C ASP A 81 23.32 -21.64 36.86
N ALA A 82 22.96 -20.35 36.74
CA ALA A 82 23.76 -19.21 36.31
C ALA A 82 24.12 -19.00 34.83
N ALA A 83 23.56 -17.93 34.25
CA ALA A 83 24.36 -16.77 33.82
C ALA A 83 23.47 -15.53 33.66
N ALA A 84 23.76 -14.53 34.49
CA ALA A 84 23.16 -13.19 34.47
C ALA A 84 23.68 -12.37 33.27
N ALA A 85 22.78 -11.64 32.63
CA ALA A 85 23.10 -10.47 31.82
C ALA A 85 22.15 -9.33 32.21
N SER A 86 22.74 -8.15 32.36
CA SER A 86 22.26 -6.96 33.03
C SER A 86 20.94 -6.39 32.52
N SER A 87 20.05 -6.12 33.46
CA SER A 87 18.95 -5.17 33.38
C SER A 87 19.48 -3.75 33.18
N SER A 88 19.02 -3.07 32.14
CA SER A 88 19.03 -1.62 32.06
C SER A 88 17.64 -1.13 32.46
N ASP A 89 17.57 -0.54 33.65
CA ASP A 89 16.47 0.27 34.17
C ASP A 89 16.12 1.38 33.15
N ASP A 90 14.85 1.46 32.73
CA ASP A 90 13.79 2.27 33.34
C ASP A 90 13.78 3.70 32.74
N VAL A 91 13.08 3.83 31.62
CA VAL A 91 12.64 5.10 31.02
C VAL A 91 11.14 5.18 31.32
N GLY A 92 10.75 6.00 32.30
CA GLY A 92 9.35 6.26 32.63
C GLY A 92 8.83 7.52 31.94
N PRO A 93 7.51 7.60 31.70
CA PRO A 93 6.74 8.49 32.57
C PRO A 93 5.38 7.93 33.07
N SER A 94 5.02 8.43 34.26
CA SER A 94 3.68 8.65 34.84
C SER A 94 2.79 7.47 35.27
N THR A 95 2.46 7.51 36.56
CA THR A 95 1.61 6.65 37.38
C THR A 95 0.12 6.69 37.06
N ALA A 96 -0.40 5.63 36.44
CA ALA A 96 -1.70 5.00 36.70
C ALA A 96 -1.54 3.51 36.28
N GLY A 97 -1.94 2.55 37.11
CA GLY A 97 -1.73 1.12 36.83
C GLY A 97 -0.63 0.39 37.63
N GLU A 98 -0.21 0.88 38.82
CA GLU A 98 0.82 0.22 39.65
C GLU A 98 0.55 -1.30 39.82
N GLY A 99 1.35 -2.12 39.11
CA GLY A 99 1.36 -3.58 39.20
C GLY A 99 0.59 -4.35 38.12
N LEU A 100 -0.03 -3.68 37.15
CA LEU A 100 -0.60 -4.37 35.98
C LEU A 100 0.49 -4.69 34.94
N PRO A 101 0.39 -5.83 34.23
CA PRO A 101 1.27 -6.13 33.10
C PRO A 101 1.07 -5.09 31.97
N PRO A 102 2.16 -4.53 31.41
CA PRO A 102 2.05 -3.52 30.37
C PRO A 102 1.69 -4.12 29.01
N PHE A 103 0.94 -3.35 28.22
CA PHE A 103 0.67 -3.57 26.81
C PHE A 103 1.14 -2.34 26.04
N ARG A 104 2.29 -2.45 25.39
CA ARG A 104 2.97 -1.32 24.74
C ARG A 104 2.55 -1.22 23.28
N VAL A 105 2.03 -0.06 22.92
CA VAL A 105 1.64 0.28 21.55
C VAL A 105 2.59 1.36 21.05
N LEU A 106 3.39 1.01 20.05
CA LEU A 106 4.10 1.99 19.24
C LEU A 106 3.07 2.77 18.42
N THR A 107 3.17 4.09 18.42
CA THR A 107 2.25 4.96 17.71
C THR A 107 2.95 6.26 17.33
N LEU A 108 2.22 7.16 16.68
CA LEU A 108 2.72 8.46 16.27
C LEU A 108 1.61 9.51 16.43
N ALA A 109 2.00 10.77 16.48
CA ALA A 109 1.08 11.90 16.60
C ALA A 109 0.20 12.03 15.32
N TYR A 110 -0.92 11.31 15.31
CA TYR A 110 -1.95 11.32 14.27
C TYR A 110 -3.34 11.22 14.88
N SER A 111 -4.22 12.18 14.58
CA SER A 111 -5.48 12.35 15.32
C SER A 111 -6.38 11.11 15.28
N PRO A 112 -6.56 10.43 14.13
CA PRO A 112 -7.40 9.23 14.08
C PRO A 112 -6.91 8.08 14.95
N TYR A 113 -5.59 7.88 15.08
CA TYR A 113 -5.05 6.86 16.00
C TYR A 113 -5.36 7.25 17.44
N MET A 114 -5.03 8.49 17.80
CA MET A 114 -5.18 8.99 19.16
C MET A 114 -6.63 9.15 19.58
N ALA A 115 -7.56 9.37 18.65
CA ALA A 115 -8.99 9.45 18.93
C ALA A 115 -9.53 8.21 19.65
N THR A 116 -9.02 7.03 19.31
CA THR A 116 -9.38 5.78 19.99
C THR A 116 -8.35 5.37 21.04
N LEU A 117 -7.04 5.42 20.74
CA LEU A 117 -6.00 4.94 21.66
C LEU A 117 -5.85 5.82 22.91
N ALA A 118 -5.78 7.14 22.75
CA ALA A 118 -5.73 8.05 23.89
C ALA A 118 -7.05 8.03 24.65
N HIS A 119 -8.19 7.87 23.97
CA HIS A 119 -9.47 7.70 24.64
C HIS A 119 -9.54 6.39 25.45
N MET A 120 -8.98 5.31 24.91
CA MET A 120 -8.88 4.01 25.56
C MET A 120 -8.03 4.07 26.83
N ASP A 121 -6.91 4.77 26.80
CA ASP A 121 -6.06 5.01 27.98
C ASP A 121 -6.76 5.94 28.98
N ALA A 122 -7.24 7.10 28.53
CA ALA A 122 -7.95 8.08 29.35
C ALA A 122 -9.18 7.53 30.10
N GLY A 123 -9.82 6.49 29.54
CA GLY A 123 -10.98 5.84 30.13
C GLY A 123 -10.67 4.59 30.95
N GLY A 124 -9.42 4.16 31.06
CA GLY A 124 -9.04 2.94 31.79
C GLY A 124 -9.62 1.65 31.19
N TYR A 125 -9.96 1.65 29.89
CA TYR A 125 -10.69 0.53 29.27
C TYR A 125 -9.87 -0.77 29.28
N LEU A 126 -8.55 -0.67 29.15
CA LEU A 126 -7.64 -1.81 29.23
C LEU A 126 -7.31 -2.20 30.67
N GLU A 127 -7.18 -1.20 31.56
CA GLU A 127 -6.97 -1.42 33.00
C GLU A 127 -8.10 -2.25 33.61
N ASP A 128 -9.35 -1.98 33.20
CA ASP A 128 -10.54 -2.76 33.57
C ASP A 128 -10.45 -4.25 33.17
N LEU A 129 -9.59 -4.58 32.21
CA LEU A 129 -9.33 -5.94 31.73
C LEU A 129 -8.00 -6.51 32.27
N GLY A 130 -7.32 -5.77 33.16
CA GLY A 130 -6.15 -6.25 33.89
C GLY A 130 -4.80 -5.95 33.23
N TYR A 131 -4.73 -5.02 32.29
CA TYR A 131 -3.49 -4.63 31.61
C TYR A 131 -3.31 -3.10 31.60
N ASP A 132 -2.07 -2.63 31.65
CA ASP A 132 -1.71 -1.21 31.57
C ASP A 132 -1.42 -0.82 30.12
N LEU A 133 -2.12 0.19 29.57
CA LEU A 133 -1.89 0.64 28.19
C LEU A 133 -0.76 1.67 28.17
N GLN A 134 0.30 1.37 27.42
CA GLN A 134 1.42 2.29 27.25
C GLN A 134 1.51 2.74 25.80
N LEU A 135 1.26 4.02 25.54
CA LEU A 135 1.39 4.63 24.22
C LEU A 135 2.79 5.24 24.08
N ILE A 136 3.54 4.79 23.07
CA ILE A 136 4.93 5.21 22.84
C ILE A 136 5.00 5.92 21.49
N ASP A 137 5.32 7.22 21.50
CA ASP A 137 5.59 7.97 20.28
C ASP A 137 6.91 7.51 19.66
N VAL A 138 6.87 6.93 18.47
CA VAL A 138 8.04 6.40 17.76
C VAL A 138 9.01 7.49 17.33
N TYR A 139 8.53 8.74 17.21
CA TYR A 139 9.36 9.88 16.82
C TYR A 139 9.79 10.74 18.02
N ASP A 140 9.46 10.33 19.25
CA ASP A 140 10.03 10.98 20.42
C ASP A 140 11.57 10.86 20.38
N PRO A 141 12.34 11.93 20.64
CA PRO A 141 13.81 11.89 20.57
C PRO A 141 14.48 10.84 21.48
N GLU A 142 13.79 10.36 22.51
CA GLU A 142 14.29 9.29 23.39
C GLU A 142 14.04 7.88 22.80
N VAL A 143 13.09 7.76 21.86
CA VAL A 143 12.71 6.52 21.17
C VAL A 143 13.36 6.44 19.79
N ASP A 144 13.17 7.47 18.95
CA ASP A 144 13.79 7.71 17.64
C ASP A 144 13.82 6.46 16.73
N LEU A 145 12.66 5.84 16.54
CA LEU A 145 12.52 4.65 15.70
C LEU A 145 12.06 5.04 14.30
N ASP A 146 12.93 4.76 13.32
CA ASP A 146 12.53 4.72 11.92
C ASP A 146 11.56 3.55 11.63
N GLU A 147 11.03 3.50 10.42
CA GLU A 147 10.06 2.48 9.99
C GLU A 147 10.57 1.04 10.21
N ALA A 148 11.86 0.78 9.94
CA ALA A 148 12.45 -0.54 10.12
C ALA A 148 12.62 -0.89 11.61
N GLY A 149 13.00 0.09 12.43
CA GLY A 149 13.09 -0.02 13.88
C GLY A 149 11.74 -0.32 14.52
N GLN A 150 10.66 0.32 14.04
CA GLN A 150 9.29 0.04 14.47
C GLN A 150 8.89 -1.41 14.17
N CYS A 151 9.10 -1.89 12.93
CA CYS A 151 8.87 -3.29 12.56
C CYS A 151 9.66 -4.25 13.46
N ALA A 152 10.95 -3.97 13.67
CA ALA A 152 11.84 -4.82 14.47
C ALA A 152 11.40 -4.90 15.94
N ALA A 153 10.93 -3.78 16.51
CA ALA A 153 10.43 -3.72 17.87
C ALA A 153 9.20 -4.62 18.07
N VAL A 154 8.21 -4.52 17.19
CA VAL A 154 7.01 -5.38 17.24
C VAL A 154 7.37 -6.84 16.95
N ALA A 155 8.15 -7.10 15.89
CA ALA A 155 8.57 -8.47 15.52
C ALA A 155 9.33 -9.18 16.65
N SER A 156 10.15 -8.44 17.41
CA SER A 156 10.90 -8.99 18.54
C SER A 156 10.06 -9.21 19.80
N GLY A 157 8.86 -8.62 19.86
CA GLY A 157 7.99 -8.56 21.03
C GLY A 157 8.46 -7.57 22.10
N SER A 158 9.32 -6.60 21.75
CA SER A 158 9.68 -5.49 22.64
C SER A 158 8.54 -4.47 22.76
N ALA A 159 7.71 -4.36 21.73
CA ALA A 159 6.38 -3.78 21.79
C ALA A 159 5.34 -4.85 21.43
N GLU A 160 4.15 -4.74 22.02
CA GLU A 160 3.05 -5.66 21.76
C GLU A 160 2.36 -5.32 20.43
N ALA A 161 2.21 -4.03 20.13
CA ALA A 161 1.52 -3.58 18.92
C ALA A 161 2.12 -2.31 18.31
N LEU A 162 1.74 -2.02 17.06
CA LEU A 162 2.06 -0.80 16.33
C LEU A 162 0.81 -0.27 15.61
N ALA A 163 0.44 0.98 15.84
CA ALA A 163 -0.56 1.69 15.06
C ALA A 163 0.13 2.35 13.84
N THR A 164 -0.18 1.88 12.65
CA THR A 164 0.48 2.25 11.39
C THR A 164 -0.45 2.02 10.19
N THR A 165 0.08 2.08 8.98
CA THR A 165 -0.63 1.76 7.76
C THR A 165 -0.38 0.32 7.30
N LEU A 166 -1.37 -0.30 6.64
CA LEU A 166 -1.33 -1.68 6.14
C LEU A 166 -0.14 -1.93 5.21
N ASP A 167 0.28 -0.92 4.44
CA ASP A 167 1.45 -1.04 3.58
C ASP A 167 2.75 -1.26 4.37
N ALA A 168 2.80 -0.80 5.63
CA ALA A 168 3.91 -1.06 6.53
C ALA A 168 3.96 -2.54 6.96
N THR A 169 2.81 -3.18 7.18
CA THR A 169 2.72 -4.61 7.53
C THR A 169 3.45 -5.44 6.46
N ARG A 170 3.25 -5.09 5.19
CA ARG A 170 3.91 -5.79 4.09
C ARG A 170 5.43 -5.64 4.10
N LYS A 171 5.98 -4.51 4.58
CA LYS A 171 7.42 -4.31 4.78
C LYS A 171 7.96 -5.04 6.01
N CYS A 172 7.16 -5.20 7.06
CA CYS A 172 7.59 -5.85 8.30
C CYS A 172 7.66 -7.39 8.19
N GLY A 173 6.85 -7.99 7.30
CA GLY A 173 6.84 -9.44 7.05
C GLY A 173 6.11 -10.26 8.12
N GLU A 174 6.23 -11.59 8.07
CA GLU A 174 5.36 -12.51 8.81
C GLU A 174 5.49 -12.47 10.34
N ALA A 175 6.51 -11.79 10.91
CA ALA A 175 6.66 -11.67 12.36
C ALA A 175 5.63 -10.73 13.02
N VAL A 176 4.95 -9.93 12.20
CA VAL A 176 3.83 -9.07 12.60
C VAL A 176 2.60 -9.43 11.77
N ALA A 177 1.42 -9.07 12.26
CA ALA A 177 0.20 -9.24 11.50
C ALA A 177 -0.88 -8.25 11.95
N ILE A 178 -1.79 -7.92 11.02
CA ILE A 178 -2.89 -7.00 11.26
C ILE A 178 -3.87 -7.63 12.23
N GLY A 179 -3.97 -7.03 13.43
CA GLY A 179 -4.94 -7.42 14.45
C GLY A 179 -6.23 -6.61 14.39
N ILE A 180 -6.14 -5.31 14.09
CA ILE A 180 -7.30 -4.39 14.12
C ILE A 180 -7.24 -3.46 12.91
N PRO A 181 -8.23 -3.45 12.01
CA PRO A 181 -8.43 -2.36 11.07
C PRO A 181 -8.87 -1.10 11.82
N ILE A 182 -8.16 0.01 11.66
CA ILE A 182 -8.53 1.31 12.25
C ILE A 182 -9.45 2.08 11.30
N GLY A 183 -9.06 2.17 10.02
CA GLY A 183 -9.78 3.00 9.05
C GLY A 183 -9.09 3.12 7.69
N GLN A 184 -9.63 4.00 6.86
CA GLN A 184 -9.01 4.47 5.63
C GLN A 184 -8.87 5.98 5.65
N SER A 185 -7.65 6.48 5.45
CA SER A 185 -7.41 7.91 5.32
C SER A 185 -8.29 8.48 4.20
N ALA A 186 -8.94 9.60 4.49
CA ALA A 186 -10.00 10.22 3.71
C ALA A 186 -9.73 11.69 3.38
N GLY A 187 -8.47 12.09 3.39
CA GLY A 187 -8.06 13.47 3.19
C GLY A 187 -6.81 13.89 3.96
N ASN A 188 -6.36 13.10 4.93
CA ASN A 188 -5.21 13.49 5.75
C ASN A 188 -3.90 13.52 4.96
N ASP A 189 -3.76 12.61 4.00
CA ASP A 189 -2.57 12.48 3.16
C ASP A 189 -2.81 13.13 1.80
N ALA A 190 -1.80 13.87 1.33
CA ALA A 190 -1.91 14.58 0.08
C ALA A 190 -0.56 14.81 -0.59
N ILE A 191 -0.57 14.78 -1.93
CA ILE A 191 0.48 15.38 -2.73
C ILE A 191 0.12 16.86 -2.93
N VAL A 192 0.95 17.74 -2.38
CA VAL A 192 0.84 19.19 -2.50
C VAL A 192 1.85 19.67 -3.54
N VAL A 193 1.41 20.53 -4.46
CA VAL A 193 2.23 21.03 -5.56
C VAL A 193 2.34 22.55 -5.55
N LYS A 194 3.47 23.07 -6.02
CA LYS A 194 3.67 24.50 -6.29
C LYS A 194 2.87 24.94 -7.53
N PRO A 195 2.60 26.25 -7.70
CA PRO A 195 2.01 26.77 -8.93
C PRO A 195 2.78 26.32 -10.19
N GLY A 196 2.05 25.97 -11.25
CA GLY A 196 2.62 25.53 -12.53
C GLY A 196 2.68 24.02 -12.72
N VAL A 197 2.41 23.22 -11.68
CA VAL A 197 2.13 21.79 -11.80
C VAL A 197 0.61 21.62 -11.87
N GLU A 198 0.11 21.23 -13.03
CA GLU A 198 -1.31 21.15 -13.35
C GLU A 198 -1.85 19.71 -13.34
N THR A 199 -1.03 18.72 -13.73
CA THR A 199 -1.45 17.32 -13.90
C THR A 199 -0.63 16.34 -13.07
N TRP A 200 -1.16 15.12 -12.83
CA TRP A 200 -0.40 14.06 -12.14
C TRP A 200 0.91 13.73 -12.85
N ALA A 201 0.89 13.60 -14.17
CA ALA A 201 2.09 13.28 -14.93
C ALA A 201 3.19 14.34 -14.77
N GLN A 202 2.83 15.61 -14.56
CA GLN A 202 3.80 16.69 -14.35
C GLN A 202 4.48 16.61 -12.98
N ILE A 203 3.89 15.93 -11.98
CA ILE A 203 4.54 15.74 -10.66
C ILE A 203 5.94 15.14 -10.85
N PHE A 204 6.04 14.13 -11.72
CA PHE A 204 7.25 13.34 -11.96
C PHE A 204 8.18 13.92 -13.04
N GLU A 205 7.85 15.10 -13.59
CA GLU A 205 8.79 15.89 -14.40
C GLU A 205 9.73 16.74 -13.52
N HIS A 206 9.43 16.80 -12.22
CA HIS A 206 10.13 17.57 -11.21
C HIS A 206 10.52 16.69 -10.02
N ALA A 207 11.31 17.24 -9.09
CA ALA A 207 11.61 16.55 -7.86
C ALA A 207 10.40 16.54 -6.92
N ILE A 208 10.20 15.41 -6.25
CA ILE A 208 9.15 15.21 -5.24
C ILE A 208 9.79 14.87 -3.90
N ALA A 209 9.39 15.56 -2.84
CA ALA A 209 9.83 15.31 -1.47
C ALA A 209 8.84 14.42 -0.73
N PHE A 210 9.35 13.46 0.05
CA PHE A 210 8.56 12.62 0.94
C PHE A 210 9.44 12.01 2.05
N THR A 211 8.81 11.50 3.09
CA THR A 211 9.50 10.76 4.16
C THR A 211 9.86 9.36 3.69
N ASP A 212 11.13 8.99 3.83
CA ASP A 212 11.71 7.74 3.34
C ASP A 212 11.05 6.52 3.98
N GLY A 213 10.75 5.51 3.18
CA GLY A 213 10.13 4.26 3.61
C GLY A 213 8.72 4.41 4.21
N SER A 214 8.17 5.61 4.36
CA SER A 214 6.87 5.81 5.01
C SER A 214 5.69 5.71 4.04
N VAL A 215 4.48 5.82 4.58
CA VAL A 215 3.23 6.01 3.82
C VAL A 215 3.31 7.13 2.77
N SER A 216 4.16 8.14 2.99
CA SER A 216 4.38 9.23 2.02
C SER A 216 5.12 8.77 0.76
N GLU A 217 6.10 7.88 0.90
CA GLU A 217 6.75 7.25 -0.26
C GLU A 217 5.78 6.31 -0.97
N TYR A 218 5.02 5.51 -0.21
CA TYR A 218 4.00 4.61 -0.75
C TYR A 218 2.98 5.36 -1.64
N MET A 219 2.46 6.49 -1.17
CA MET A 219 1.55 7.34 -1.96
C MET A 219 2.22 7.91 -3.22
N ALA A 220 3.51 8.27 -3.16
CA ALA A 220 4.26 8.69 -4.34
C ALA A 220 4.43 7.55 -5.35
N CYS A 221 4.69 6.33 -4.89
CA CYS A 221 4.82 5.12 -5.71
C CYS A 221 3.52 4.79 -6.44
N PHE A 222 2.40 4.84 -5.73
CA PHE A 222 1.07 4.74 -6.32
C PHE A 222 0.87 5.77 -7.44
N ALA A 223 1.08 7.06 -7.13
CA ALA A 223 0.85 8.13 -8.10
C ALA A 223 1.77 8.01 -9.34
N SER A 224 3.01 7.56 -9.14
CA SER A 224 3.99 7.31 -10.20
C SER A 224 3.54 6.19 -11.13
N HIS A 225 3.14 5.06 -10.56
CA HIS A 225 2.60 3.95 -11.33
C HIS A 225 1.33 4.34 -12.09
N SER A 226 0.35 4.96 -11.42
CA SER A 226 -0.92 5.34 -12.04
C SER A 226 -0.76 6.40 -13.14
N SER A 227 0.24 7.27 -13.04
CA SER A 227 0.56 8.24 -14.11
C SER A 227 1.46 7.67 -15.21
N SER A 228 1.88 6.40 -15.10
CA SER A 228 2.83 5.76 -16.00
C SER A 228 4.14 6.57 -16.16
N ARG A 229 4.57 7.24 -15.08
CA ARG A 229 5.79 8.05 -15.04
C ARG A 229 6.62 7.66 -13.80
N PRO A 230 7.83 7.10 -13.95
CA PRO A 230 8.66 6.69 -12.82
C PRO A 230 9.11 7.90 -11.98
N ILE A 231 9.42 7.66 -10.70
CA ILE A 231 9.97 8.66 -9.80
C ILE A 231 11.48 8.81 -10.02
N ASP A 232 11.88 9.52 -11.07
CA ASP A 232 13.30 9.70 -11.41
C ASP A 232 14.04 10.68 -10.46
N LEU A 233 13.30 11.59 -9.81
CA LEU A 233 13.84 12.68 -8.99
C LEU A 233 13.30 12.66 -7.55
N ALA A 234 13.27 11.48 -6.92
CA ALA A 234 12.86 11.32 -5.53
C ALA A 234 13.80 12.10 -4.56
N GLN A 235 13.22 12.83 -3.61
CA GLN A 235 13.93 13.44 -2.47
C GLN A 235 13.39 12.83 -1.17
N ARG A 236 14.20 11.95 -0.59
CA ARG A 236 13.90 11.20 0.64
C ARG A 236 14.40 11.95 1.86
N TYR A 237 13.56 12.04 2.88
CA TYR A 237 13.86 12.70 4.17
C TYR A 237 13.53 11.78 5.34
N GLY A 238 14.16 12.00 6.50
CA GLY A 238 13.92 11.19 7.69
C GLY A 238 12.56 11.45 8.33
N ASP A 239 12.02 12.67 8.16
CA ASP A 239 10.72 13.05 8.70
C ASP A 239 9.89 13.94 7.77
N ALA A 240 8.57 13.99 8.01
CA ALA A 240 7.63 14.74 7.18
C ALA A 240 7.80 16.26 7.29
N SER A 241 8.32 16.77 8.41
CA SER A 241 8.63 18.19 8.58
C SER A 241 9.82 18.58 7.73
N GLU A 242 10.89 17.79 7.71
CA GLU A 242 12.06 17.96 6.84
C GLU A 242 11.66 17.99 5.36
N ALA A 243 10.85 17.02 4.91
CA ALA A 243 10.36 16.98 3.54
C ALA A 243 9.57 18.25 3.15
N VAL A 244 8.66 18.69 4.03
CA VAL A 244 7.91 19.95 3.82
C VAL A 244 8.82 21.17 3.86
N ASP A 245 9.80 21.22 4.76
CA ASP A 245 10.74 22.33 4.85
C ASP A 245 11.64 22.43 3.61
N ALA A 246 12.13 21.30 3.10
CA ALA A 246 12.90 21.27 1.87
C ALA A 246 12.05 21.75 0.68
N TRP A 247 10.79 21.33 0.59
CA TRP A 247 9.87 21.79 -0.46
C TRP A 247 9.54 23.29 -0.34
N ILE A 248 9.23 23.80 0.86
CA ILE A 248 8.97 25.24 1.09
C ILE A 248 10.16 26.08 0.62
N ASN A 249 11.37 25.65 1.02
CA ASN A 249 12.59 26.39 0.78
C ASN A 249 13.24 26.10 -0.58
N SER A 250 12.67 25.19 -1.39
CA SER A 250 13.24 24.85 -2.70
C SER A 250 13.15 26.04 -3.68
N GLY A 251 14.28 26.41 -4.24
CA GLY A 251 14.38 27.33 -5.36
C GLY A 251 14.32 26.61 -6.70
N ALA A 252 14.53 27.36 -7.78
CA ALA A 252 14.54 26.81 -9.15
C ALA A 252 15.63 25.75 -9.36
N GLU A 253 16.73 25.79 -8.59
CA GLU A 253 17.87 24.88 -8.74
C GLU A 253 17.58 23.47 -8.18
N GLN A 254 16.87 23.38 -7.04
CA GLN A 254 16.47 22.09 -6.46
C GLN A 254 15.26 21.48 -7.18
N ASN A 255 14.44 22.31 -7.84
CA ASN A 255 13.29 21.89 -8.64
C ASN A 255 12.33 20.95 -7.90
N ILE A 256 12.23 21.06 -6.56
CA ILE A 256 11.28 20.31 -5.75
C ILE A 256 9.93 21.02 -5.84
N LEU A 257 9.07 20.59 -6.75
CA LEU A 257 7.77 21.23 -6.99
C LEU A 257 6.62 20.50 -6.31
N SER A 258 6.86 19.30 -5.80
CA SER A 258 5.83 18.47 -5.15
C SER A 258 6.32 17.95 -3.81
N VAL A 259 5.41 17.79 -2.84
CA VAL A 259 5.68 17.13 -1.57
C VAL A 259 4.50 16.25 -1.18
N VAL A 260 4.76 15.06 -0.68
CA VAL A 260 3.74 14.25 0.00
C VAL A 260 3.72 14.66 1.46
N ALA A 261 2.56 15.13 1.93
CA ALA A 261 2.40 15.71 3.26
C ALA A 261 1.18 15.12 3.97
N VAL A 262 1.34 14.84 5.26
CA VAL A 262 0.34 14.18 6.12
C VAL A 262 -0.23 15.16 7.15
N SER A 263 -1.55 15.12 7.35
CA SER A 263 -2.31 15.86 8.37
C SER A 263 -1.88 17.34 8.53
N LEU A 264 -1.34 17.74 9.69
CA LEU A 264 -0.90 19.11 9.97
C LEU A 264 0.19 19.61 9.00
N LYS A 265 1.05 18.72 8.51
CA LYS A 265 2.12 19.08 7.57
C LYS A 265 1.56 19.50 6.21
N LYS A 266 0.44 18.91 5.78
CA LYS A 266 -0.34 19.37 4.62
C LYS A 266 -0.87 20.80 4.82
N LYS A 267 -1.47 21.10 5.98
CA LYS A 267 -1.95 22.47 6.30
C LYS A 267 -0.79 23.48 6.26
N ARG A 268 0.36 23.12 6.83
CA ARG A 268 1.59 23.94 6.79
C ARG A 268 2.07 24.18 5.36
N ALA A 269 2.17 23.15 4.53
CA ALA A 269 2.63 23.26 3.14
C ALA A 269 1.75 24.23 2.33
N LEU A 270 0.41 24.06 2.42
CA LEU A 270 -0.55 24.92 1.74
C LEU A 270 -0.49 26.39 2.19
N ALA A 271 -0.26 26.63 3.48
CA ALA A 271 -0.15 27.98 4.04
C ALA A 271 1.17 28.68 3.68
N ALA A 272 2.27 27.92 3.55
CA ALA A 272 3.61 28.47 3.38
C ALA A 272 3.92 28.94 1.95
N VAL A 273 3.36 28.29 0.93
CA VAL A 273 3.62 28.62 -0.49
C VAL A 273 2.35 29.13 -1.16
N PRO A 274 2.24 30.44 -1.46
CA PRO A 274 1.06 31.01 -2.10
C PRO A 274 0.74 30.36 -3.46
N GLY A 275 -0.53 30.02 -3.66
CA GLY A 275 -1.01 29.37 -4.89
C GLY A 275 -0.67 27.87 -4.99
N SER A 276 -0.02 27.30 -3.97
CA SER A 276 0.08 25.85 -3.87
C SER A 276 -1.30 25.21 -3.68
N ARG A 277 -1.43 23.95 -4.09
CA ARG A 277 -2.69 23.21 -4.02
C ARG A 277 -2.44 21.72 -3.85
N VAL A 278 -3.47 21.02 -3.38
CA VAL A 278 -3.52 19.56 -3.41
C VAL A 278 -3.78 19.10 -4.86
N ILE A 279 -2.99 18.16 -5.36
CA ILE A 279 -3.19 17.55 -6.68
C ILE A 279 -3.76 16.13 -6.58
N LEU A 280 -3.44 15.43 -5.50
CA LEU A 280 -3.95 14.11 -5.13
C LEU A 280 -4.09 14.05 -3.61
N SER A 281 -5.18 13.49 -3.12
CA SER A 281 -5.38 13.23 -1.69
C SER A 281 -5.90 11.82 -1.43
N SER A 282 -5.71 11.31 -0.21
CA SER A 282 -6.39 10.09 0.23
C SER A 282 -7.93 10.21 0.25
N ALA A 283 -8.49 11.43 0.11
CA ALA A 283 -9.91 11.62 -0.19
C ALA A 283 -10.30 11.15 -1.61
N ASP A 284 -9.35 11.20 -2.55
CA ASP A 284 -9.53 10.78 -3.94
C ASP A 284 -9.24 9.28 -4.12
N VAL A 285 -8.30 8.75 -3.33
CA VAL A 285 -7.79 7.38 -3.42
C VAL A 285 -7.66 6.75 -2.04
N ARG A 286 -8.34 5.63 -1.82
CA ARG A 286 -8.34 4.84 -0.57
C ARG A 286 -7.22 3.81 -0.53
N ILE A 287 -6.02 4.24 -0.93
CA ILE A 287 -4.80 3.39 -0.90
C ILE A 287 -4.24 3.23 0.50
N LEU A 288 -4.56 4.15 1.42
CA LEU A 288 -4.00 4.22 2.77
C LEU A 288 -5.00 3.64 3.77
N TRP A 289 -4.68 2.46 4.27
CA TRP A 289 -5.49 1.77 5.27
C TRP A 289 -4.73 1.77 6.58
N ASP A 290 -5.36 2.26 7.62
CA ASP A 290 -4.77 2.35 8.94
C ASP A 290 -5.13 1.09 9.74
N VAL A 291 -4.15 0.55 10.45
CA VAL A 291 -4.23 -0.71 11.17
C VAL A 291 -3.48 -0.66 12.50
N ILE A 292 -3.83 -1.56 13.41
CA ILE A 292 -2.97 -1.97 14.51
C ILE A 292 -2.41 -3.35 14.18
N GLU A 293 -1.10 -3.40 14.05
CA GLU A 293 -0.33 -4.63 13.90
C GLU A 293 0.02 -5.20 15.27
N PHE A 294 -0.02 -6.52 15.38
CA PHE A 294 0.34 -7.27 16.58
C PHE A 294 1.64 -8.04 16.38
N SER A 295 2.42 -8.15 17.45
CA SER A 295 3.56 -9.05 17.53
C SER A 295 3.09 -10.50 17.54
N ARG A 296 3.47 -11.32 16.55
CA ARG A 296 3.14 -12.75 16.58
C ARG A 296 3.75 -13.46 17.80
N LYS A 297 5.01 -13.12 18.10
CA LYS A 297 5.70 -13.64 19.28
C LYS A 297 5.02 -13.22 20.59
N GLY A 298 4.50 -11.99 20.64
CA GLY A 298 3.73 -11.51 21.78
C GLY A 298 2.40 -12.27 21.93
N VAL A 299 1.68 -12.49 20.83
CA VAL A 299 0.45 -13.30 20.80
C VAL A 299 0.69 -14.73 21.28
N GLU A 300 1.77 -15.38 20.85
CA GLU A 300 2.14 -16.72 21.32
C GLU A 300 2.42 -16.77 22.83
N ARG A 301 2.94 -15.67 23.39
CA ARG A 301 3.28 -15.56 24.80
C ARG A 301 2.05 -15.31 25.68
N ASP A 302 1.15 -14.43 25.23
CA ASP A 302 -0.01 -13.99 26.02
C ASP A 302 -1.16 -13.52 25.12
N ALA A 303 -1.87 -14.46 24.48
CA ALA A 303 -3.00 -14.13 23.61
C ALA A 303 -4.15 -13.42 24.34
N ASP A 304 -4.31 -13.62 25.65
CA ASP A 304 -5.36 -12.98 26.45
C ASP A 304 -5.14 -11.46 26.51
N ALA A 305 -3.89 -10.99 26.55
CA ALA A 305 -3.57 -9.57 26.48
C ALA A 305 -4.03 -8.91 25.17
N TYR A 306 -3.86 -9.59 24.03
CA TYR A 306 -4.28 -9.10 22.72
C TYR A 306 -5.80 -9.12 22.55
N GLN A 307 -6.46 -10.14 23.12
CA GLN A 307 -7.92 -10.17 23.17
C GLN A 307 -8.46 -9.05 24.07
N ALA A 308 -7.84 -8.80 25.22
CA ALA A 308 -8.19 -7.71 26.12
C ALA A 308 -8.01 -6.35 25.44
N PHE A 309 -6.86 -6.13 24.79
CA PHE A 309 -6.59 -4.93 24.01
C PHE A 309 -7.65 -4.71 22.92
N THR A 310 -7.94 -5.73 22.11
CA THR A 310 -8.95 -5.64 21.04
C THR A 310 -10.35 -5.31 21.59
N THR A 311 -10.72 -5.94 22.70
CA THR A 311 -12.00 -5.68 23.36
C THR A 311 -12.09 -4.25 23.88
N ALA A 312 -11.03 -3.76 24.53
CA ALA A 312 -10.94 -2.40 25.04
C ALA A 312 -10.93 -1.35 23.92
N TYR A 313 -10.22 -1.62 22.82
CA TYR A 313 -10.21 -0.76 21.63
C TYR A 313 -11.63 -0.55 21.09
N TYR A 314 -12.39 -1.62 20.85
CA TYR A 314 -13.75 -1.49 20.34
C TYR A 314 -14.75 -0.94 21.37
N ARG A 315 -14.50 -1.09 22.67
CA ARG A 315 -15.26 -0.36 23.71
C ARG A 315 -15.05 1.15 23.62
N ALA A 316 -13.78 1.58 23.53
CA ALA A 316 -13.41 2.98 23.40
C ALA A 316 -13.94 3.58 22.09
N LEU A 317 -13.78 2.88 20.96
CA LEU A 317 -14.29 3.32 19.66
C LEU A 317 -15.83 3.46 19.69
N ARG A 318 -16.55 2.52 20.28
CA ARG A 318 -18.01 2.61 20.41
C ARG A 318 -18.43 3.85 21.22
N ASP A 319 -17.69 4.18 22.28
CA ASP A 319 -17.99 5.34 23.10
C ASP A 319 -17.61 6.65 22.39
N LEU A 320 -16.50 6.67 21.62
CA LEU A 320 -16.14 7.75 20.70
C LEU A 320 -17.25 8.00 19.66
N ILE A 321 -17.81 6.95 19.06
CA ILE A 321 -18.90 7.06 18.10
C ILE A 321 -20.15 7.70 18.72
N ARG A 322 -20.46 7.38 19.99
CA ARG A 322 -21.66 7.87 20.68
C ARG A 322 -21.58 9.33 21.04
N ASP A 323 -20.42 9.78 21.53
CA ASP A 323 -20.19 11.16 21.94
C ASP A 323 -18.73 11.56 21.74
N PRO A 324 -18.34 11.98 20.53
CA PRO A 324 -16.96 12.34 20.24
C PRO A 324 -16.51 13.61 20.99
N GLY A 325 -17.45 14.47 21.40
CA GLY A 325 -17.14 15.64 22.22
C GLY A 325 -16.74 15.25 23.64
N ALA A 326 -17.44 14.30 24.26
CA ALA A 326 -17.08 13.78 25.57
C ALA A 326 -15.79 12.94 25.53
N ALA A 327 -15.52 12.22 24.42
CA ALA A 327 -14.25 11.55 24.21
C ALA A 327 -13.09 12.55 24.17
N PHE A 328 -13.23 13.64 23.41
CA PHE A 328 -12.24 14.72 23.37
C PHE A 328 -11.97 15.30 24.76
N ASP A 329 -13.00 15.62 25.54
CA ASP A 329 -12.83 16.19 26.89
C ASP A 329 -12.05 15.25 27.82
N ARG A 330 -12.22 13.93 27.68
CA ARG A 330 -11.44 12.94 28.43
C ARG A 330 -9.99 12.89 27.97
N ILE A 331 -9.74 12.91 26.66
CA ILE A 331 -8.39 12.93 26.09
C ILE A 331 -7.63 14.19 26.55
N ASP A 332 -8.25 15.36 26.47
CA ASP A 332 -7.66 16.63 26.89
C ASP A 332 -7.30 16.60 28.39
N ALA A 333 -8.20 16.09 29.23
CA ALA A 333 -7.92 15.91 30.66
C ALA A 333 -6.83 14.89 30.95
N TRP A 334 -6.73 13.82 30.15
CA TRP A 334 -5.70 12.78 30.28
C TRP A 334 -4.29 13.28 29.91
N ALA A 335 -4.20 14.15 28.90
CA ALA A 335 -2.94 14.77 28.50
C ALA A 335 -2.54 15.96 29.40
N ALA A 336 -3.50 16.56 30.12
CA ALA A 336 -3.25 17.74 30.94
C ALA A 336 -2.18 17.50 32.01
N GLY A 337 -1.04 18.19 31.88
CA GLY A 337 0.06 18.14 32.84
C GLY A 337 1.11 17.06 32.57
N ASP A 338 0.97 16.30 31.49
CA ASP A 338 1.96 15.32 31.02
C ASP A 338 2.46 15.72 29.62
N PRO A 339 3.69 16.23 29.49
CA PRO A 339 4.24 16.66 28.20
C PRO A 339 4.33 15.55 27.15
N GLY A 340 4.58 14.30 27.56
CA GLY A 340 4.67 13.16 26.62
C GLY A 340 3.30 12.84 26.03
N ARG A 341 2.26 12.80 26.87
CA ARG A 341 0.88 12.61 26.40
C ARG A 341 0.40 13.78 25.56
N ALA A 342 0.75 15.01 25.95
CA ALA A 342 0.41 16.20 25.18
C ALA A 342 1.07 16.21 23.79
N ALA A 343 2.28 15.67 23.65
CA ALA A 343 2.99 15.59 22.37
C ALA A 343 2.31 14.65 21.36
N LEU A 344 1.57 13.64 21.82
CA LEU A 344 0.79 12.74 20.98
C LEU A 344 -0.45 13.41 20.35
N LEU A 345 -0.95 14.50 20.95
CA LEU A 345 -2.14 15.20 20.46
C LEU A 345 -1.79 16.19 19.36
N THR A 346 -2.48 16.10 18.22
CA THR A 346 -2.29 16.99 17.06
C THR A 346 -3.35 18.09 16.94
N VAL A 347 -4.31 18.12 17.86
CA VAL A 347 -5.40 19.11 17.88
C VAL A 347 -5.60 19.61 19.31
N GLU A 348 -5.88 20.91 19.43
CA GLU A 348 -6.06 21.57 20.74
C GLU A 348 -7.53 21.90 21.04
N THR A 349 -8.40 21.82 20.02
CA THR A 349 -9.81 22.20 20.16
C THR A 349 -10.73 21.07 19.75
N ARG A 350 -11.93 21.04 20.36
CA ARG A 350 -12.96 20.07 20.02
C ARG A 350 -13.38 20.18 18.55
N ASP A 351 -13.50 21.40 18.02
CA ASP A 351 -13.90 21.61 16.63
C ASP A 351 -12.84 21.07 15.65
N ASP A 352 -11.55 21.29 15.95
CA ASP A 352 -10.46 20.72 15.15
C ASP A 352 -10.43 19.19 15.27
N PHE A 353 -10.67 18.64 16.47
CA PHE A 353 -10.76 17.19 16.66
C PHE A 353 -11.87 16.59 15.81
N LEU A 354 -13.09 17.15 15.86
CA LEU A 354 -14.20 16.67 15.04
C LEU A 354 -13.91 16.80 13.53
N ALA A 355 -13.24 17.88 13.11
CA ALA A 355 -12.85 18.06 11.72
C ALA A 355 -11.79 17.04 11.27
N GLU A 356 -10.83 16.67 12.13
CA GLU A 356 -9.83 15.64 11.82
C GLU A 356 -10.44 14.24 11.81
N LEU A 357 -11.42 13.93 12.67
CA LEU A 357 -12.17 12.67 12.57
C LEU A 357 -12.83 12.52 11.19
N ASP A 358 -13.33 13.62 10.62
CA ASP A 358 -13.95 13.64 9.29
C ASP A 358 -12.98 13.41 8.11
N ASN A 359 -11.67 13.39 8.39
CA ASN A 359 -10.64 13.01 7.42
C ASN A 359 -10.29 11.51 7.47
N GLU A 360 -11.04 10.71 8.24
CA GLU A 360 -10.84 9.27 8.37
C GLU A 360 -12.15 8.51 8.15
N ALA A 361 -12.11 7.43 7.39
CA ALA A 361 -13.21 6.47 7.34
C ALA A 361 -12.95 5.37 8.37
N PHE A 362 -13.41 5.54 9.60
CA PHE A 362 -13.16 4.57 10.67
C PHE A 362 -13.82 3.22 10.39
N ALA A 363 -13.08 2.14 10.61
CA ALA A 363 -13.60 0.79 10.63
C ALA A 363 -14.27 0.52 11.99
N THR A 364 -15.59 0.33 11.99
CA THR A 364 -16.30 -0.15 13.19
C THR A 364 -16.00 -1.63 13.43
N LEU A 365 -16.35 -2.17 14.60
CA LEU A 365 -16.25 -3.62 14.84
C LEU A 365 -17.02 -4.43 13.79
N ARG A 366 -18.14 -3.91 13.29
CA ARG A 366 -18.90 -4.57 12.21
C ARG A 366 -18.11 -4.60 10.91
N ASP A 367 -17.46 -3.50 10.55
CA ASP A 367 -16.67 -3.40 9.32
C ASP A 367 -15.44 -4.30 9.40
N ALA A 368 -14.73 -4.25 10.52
CA ALA A 368 -13.61 -5.12 10.80
C ALA A 368 -14.01 -6.60 10.81
N GLN A 369 -15.17 -6.95 11.38
CA GLN A 369 -15.69 -8.32 11.33
C GLN A 369 -15.89 -8.80 9.89
N ILE A 370 -16.48 -7.96 9.02
CA ILE A 370 -16.68 -8.32 7.60
C ILE A 370 -15.33 -8.59 6.92
N LEU A 371 -14.36 -7.69 7.10
CA LEU A 371 -13.02 -7.84 6.53
C LEU A 371 -12.25 -9.05 7.05
N MET A 372 -12.32 -9.31 8.35
CA MET A 372 -11.60 -10.40 8.99
C MET A 372 -12.28 -11.75 8.77
N GLN A 373 -13.58 -11.76 8.42
CA GLN A 373 -14.29 -12.98 8.04
C GLN A 373 -14.05 -13.35 6.57
N ASP A 374 -14.02 -12.36 5.68
CA ASP A 374 -13.71 -12.52 4.26
C ASP A 374 -12.45 -11.72 3.92
N GLU A 375 -11.30 -12.38 4.15
CA GLU A 375 -9.98 -11.77 4.05
C GLU A 375 -9.59 -11.35 2.62
N VAL A 376 -10.41 -11.64 1.61
CA VAL A 376 -10.07 -11.34 0.20
C VAL A 376 -9.69 -9.88 0.01
N THR A 377 -10.47 -8.95 0.58
CA THR A 377 -10.20 -7.52 0.42
C THR A 377 -8.88 -7.12 1.08
N ILE A 378 -8.63 -7.55 2.33
CA ILE A 378 -7.41 -7.17 3.05
C ILE A 378 -6.15 -7.80 2.43
N VAL A 379 -6.26 -9.04 1.94
CA VAL A 379 -5.21 -9.72 1.19
C VAL A 379 -4.90 -8.98 -0.12
N ASN A 380 -5.92 -8.55 -0.85
CA ASN A 380 -5.72 -7.76 -2.06
C ASN A 380 -5.04 -6.42 -1.77
N ARG A 381 -5.31 -5.78 -0.62
CA ARG A 381 -4.57 -4.58 -0.18
C ARG A 381 -3.11 -4.85 0.15
N LEU A 382 -2.82 -5.98 0.78
CA LEU A 382 -1.44 -6.39 1.08
C LEU A 382 -0.64 -6.69 -0.18
N ASP A 383 -1.27 -7.32 -1.17
CA ASP A 383 -0.68 -7.58 -2.50
C ASP A 383 -0.48 -6.27 -3.29
N GLU A 384 -1.44 -5.33 -3.22
CA GLU A 384 -1.26 -3.96 -3.75
C GLU A 384 -0.09 -3.24 -3.09
N ALA A 385 0.03 -3.34 -1.76
CA ALA A 385 1.16 -2.78 -1.04
C ALA A 385 2.49 -3.37 -1.52
N ALA A 386 2.54 -4.70 -1.67
CA ALA A 386 3.72 -5.41 -2.15
C ALA A 386 4.14 -4.93 -3.55
N PHE A 387 3.15 -4.76 -4.43
CA PHE A 387 3.35 -4.29 -5.79
C PHE A 387 3.98 -2.88 -5.82
N TYR A 388 3.38 -1.90 -5.14
CA TYR A 388 3.87 -0.51 -5.22
C TYR A 388 5.24 -0.32 -4.54
N TRP A 389 5.50 -1.04 -3.45
CA TRP A 389 6.82 -1.05 -2.85
C TRP A 389 7.88 -1.61 -3.79
N SER A 390 7.58 -2.76 -4.41
CA SER A 390 8.47 -3.38 -5.41
C SER A 390 8.67 -2.48 -6.62
N TYR A 391 7.61 -1.79 -7.08
CA TYR A 391 7.65 -0.83 -8.19
C TYR A 391 8.65 0.31 -7.91
N CYS A 392 8.72 0.78 -6.66
CA CYS A 392 9.67 1.79 -6.22
C CYS A 392 11.06 1.24 -5.85
N GLY A 393 11.29 -0.06 -6.01
CA GLY A 393 12.57 -0.70 -5.70
C GLY A 393 12.84 -0.86 -4.21
N VAL A 394 11.80 -0.89 -3.38
CA VAL A 394 11.93 -1.25 -1.97
C VAL A 394 11.98 -2.77 -1.85
N ASP A 395 13.04 -3.28 -1.22
CA ASP A 395 13.20 -4.70 -0.95
C ASP A 395 12.21 -5.13 0.15
N LEU A 396 11.34 -6.07 -0.17
CA LEU A 396 10.36 -6.60 0.76
C LEU A 396 10.80 -7.95 1.33
N PRO A 397 10.46 -8.26 2.60
CA PRO A 397 10.61 -9.60 3.10
C PRO A 397 9.73 -10.58 2.32
N GLU A 398 10.20 -11.81 2.19
CA GLU A 398 9.41 -12.91 1.64
C GLU A 398 8.24 -13.22 2.58
N VAL A 399 7.06 -13.41 2.00
CA VAL A 399 5.83 -13.79 2.68
C VAL A 399 5.26 -14.95 1.87
N ALA A 400 5.03 -16.08 2.53
CA ALA A 400 4.60 -17.31 1.86
C ALA A 400 3.13 -17.26 1.44
N ASP A 401 2.30 -16.56 2.22
CA ASP A 401 0.87 -16.29 1.95
C ASP A 401 0.50 -15.00 2.67
N GLU A 402 -0.09 -14.03 1.97
CA GLU A 402 -0.53 -12.74 2.55
C GLU A 402 -1.50 -12.91 3.72
N ARG A 403 -2.22 -14.04 3.79
CA ARG A 403 -3.08 -14.36 4.95
C ARG A 403 -2.30 -14.51 6.25
N LEU A 404 -1.01 -14.85 6.18
CA LEU A 404 -0.12 -14.86 7.35
C LEU A 404 0.19 -13.46 7.86
N LEU A 405 -0.29 -12.39 7.21
CA LEU A 405 -0.21 -11.02 7.72
C LEU A 405 -1.54 -10.57 8.33
N VAL A 406 -2.51 -11.47 8.54
CA VAL A 406 -3.82 -11.17 9.12
C VAL A 406 -4.06 -12.04 10.37
N LEU A 407 -4.64 -11.47 11.42
CA LEU A 407 -5.00 -12.13 12.68
C LEU A 407 -6.49 -11.91 12.99
N PRO A 408 -7.40 -12.61 12.30
CA PRO A 408 -8.83 -12.35 12.40
C PRO A 408 -9.42 -12.72 13.77
N GLU A 409 -8.81 -13.66 14.50
CA GLU A 409 -9.39 -14.30 15.68
C GLU A 409 -9.81 -13.30 16.77
N PHE A 410 -9.04 -12.23 16.99
CA PHE A 410 -9.30 -11.26 18.05
C PHE A 410 -10.51 -10.38 17.74
N VAL A 411 -10.65 -9.95 16.48
CA VAL A 411 -11.81 -9.21 15.98
C VAL A 411 -13.04 -10.10 15.99
N MET A 412 -12.91 -11.35 15.54
CA MET A 412 -14.02 -12.30 15.51
C MET A 412 -14.54 -12.61 16.92
N ALA A 413 -13.64 -12.80 17.89
CA ALA A 413 -14.02 -12.99 19.29
C ALA A 413 -14.65 -11.73 19.91
N ALA A 414 -14.10 -10.53 19.65
CA ALA A 414 -14.71 -9.28 20.10
C ALA A 414 -16.11 -9.09 19.50
N ALA A 415 -16.30 -9.50 18.24
CA ALA A 415 -17.58 -9.46 17.57
C ALA A 415 -18.60 -10.45 18.14
N GLU A 416 -18.24 -11.42 18.99
CA GLU A 416 -19.24 -12.25 19.69
C GLU A 416 -20.05 -11.46 20.72
N ASP A 417 -19.49 -10.36 21.26
CA ASP A 417 -20.21 -9.45 22.14
C ASP A 417 -21.11 -8.50 21.33
N GLU A 418 -22.41 -8.82 21.28
CA GLU A 418 -23.41 -8.00 20.60
C GLU A 418 -23.47 -6.55 21.12
N ALA A 419 -23.04 -6.30 22.37
CA ALA A 419 -23.01 -4.95 22.92
C ALA A 419 -21.89 -4.08 22.32
N LEU A 420 -20.88 -4.69 21.68
CA LEU A 420 -19.77 -3.98 21.03
C LEU A 420 -20.00 -3.70 19.55
N ARG A 421 -20.75 -4.53 18.83
CA ARG A 421 -20.92 -4.42 17.35
C ARG A 421 -21.47 -3.07 16.87
N GLY A 422 -22.21 -2.34 17.70
CA GLY A 422 -22.83 -1.07 17.33
C GLY A 422 -23.97 -1.22 16.31
N ARG A 423 -24.44 -0.09 15.75
CA ARG A 423 -25.46 -0.09 14.68
C ARG A 423 -24.79 0.09 13.31
N PRO A 424 -25.40 -0.38 12.20
CA PRO A 424 -24.76 -0.40 10.88
C PRO A 424 -24.24 0.94 10.32
N ASN A 425 -24.75 2.08 10.81
CA ASN A 425 -24.37 3.42 10.33
C ASN A 425 -23.69 4.27 11.41
N ASP A 426 -23.39 3.67 12.57
CA ASP A 426 -22.74 4.37 13.67
C ASP A 426 -21.24 4.49 13.37
N ARG A 427 -20.71 5.71 13.26
CA ARG A 427 -19.29 5.99 13.01
C ARG A 427 -18.92 7.37 13.56
N PRO A 428 -17.65 7.63 13.90
CA PRO A 428 -17.21 8.94 14.42
C PRO A 428 -17.20 10.03 13.34
N SER A 429 -17.14 9.63 12.07
CA SER A 429 -17.00 10.50 10.92
C SER A 429 -18.15 10.35 9.92
N SER A 430 -18.23 11.27 8.98
CA SER A 430 -19.13 11.24 7.83
C SER A 430 -18.68 10.27 6.73
N LYS A 431 -17.44 9.76 6.81
CA LYS A 431 -16.82 8.92 5.79
C LYS A 431 -17.19 7.45 6.00
N VAL A 432 -17.42 6.75 4.89
CA VAL A 432 -17.75 5.31 4.92
C VAL A 432 -16.49 4.51 4.70
N PHE A 433 -16.21 3.57 5.59
CA PHE A 433 -15.12 2.63 5.42
C PHE A 433 -15.51 1.55 4.41
N GLN A 434 -14.64 1.30 3.44
CA GLN A 434 -14.88 0.37 2.35
C GLN A 434 -14.42 -1.04 2.74
N VAL A 435 -15.38 -1.97 2.93
CA VAL A 435 -15.12 -3.37 3.31
C VAL A 435 -14.97 -4.34 2.13
N THR A 436 -15.05 -3.82 0.90
CA THR A 436 -14.94 -4.59 -0.36
C THR A 436 -13.85 -4.00 -1.24
N ASP A 437 -13.35 -4.77 -2.20
CA ASP A 437 -12.37 -4.27 -3.18
C ASP A 437 -12.87 -3.07 -3.99
N PHE A 438 -14.14 -3.10 -4.37
CA PHE A 438 -14.75 -2.11 -5.24
C PHE A 438 -15.75 -1.26 -4.48
N THR A 439 -15.88 0.00 -4.88
CA THR A 439 -16.96 0.85 -4.39
C THR A 439 -18.29 0.35 -4.96
N ASP A 440 -19.25 0.00 -4.11
CA ASP A 440 -20.62 -0.36 -4.53
C ASP A 440 -21.36 0.91 -4.95
N ALA A 441 -20.94 1.46 -6.09
CA ALA A 441 -21.54 2.63 -6.69
C ALA A 441 -22.77 2.19 -7.48
N GLY A 442 -23.94 2.76 -7.16
CA GLY A 442 -25.07 2.72 -8.08
C GLY A 442 -24.65 3.22 -9.46
N ALA A 443 -25.32 2.73 -10.52
CA ALA A 443 -24.95 2.96 -11.92
C ALA A 443 -24.48 4.40 -12.18
N VAL A 444 -23.27 4.54 -12.72
CA VAL A 444 -22.70 5.83 -13.13
C VAL A 444 -23.33 6.23 -14.46
N THR A 445 -23.70 7.50 -14.62
CA THR A 445 -24.25 8.02 -15.88
C THR A 445 -23.14 8.60 -16.77
N ASP A 446 -23.31 8.59 -18.10
CA ASP A 446 -22.36 9.21 -19.04
C ASP A 446 -22.06 10.67 -18.69
N ASP A 447 -23.06 11.45 -18.27
CA ASP A 447 -22.91 12.85 -17.84
C ASP A 447 -21.93 13.01 -16.65
N GLN A 448 -21.88 12.02 -15.75
CA GLN A 448 -20.97 12.03 -14.60
C GLN A 448 -19.54 11.71 -15.02
N ILE A 449 -19.37 10.86 -16.03
CA ILE A 449 -18.06 10.49 -16.58
C ILE A 449 -17.51 11.66 -17.41
N GLU A 450 -18.34 12.32 -18.22
CA GLU A 450 -17.96 13.52 -18.98
C GLU A 450 -17.58 14.70 -18.08
N ALA A 451 -18.23 14.82 -16.91
CA ALA A 451 -17.85 15.78 -15.87
C ALA A 451 -16.67 15.31 -15.00
N GLY A 452 -16.24 14.06 -15.15
CA GLY A 452 -15.19 13.43 -14.37
C GLY A 452 -13.80 14.00 -14.69
N ARG A 453 -12.92 13.94 -13.69
CA ARG A 453 -11.50 14.27 -13.87
C ARG A 453 -10.81 13.05 -14.47
N VAL A 454 -10.23 13.17 -15.66
CA VAL A 454 -9.32 12.14 -16.19
C VAL A 454 -8.12 12.05 -15.27
N ILE A 455 -7.94 10.89 -14.65
CA ILE A 455 -6.79 10.60 -13.79
C ILE A 455 -5.64 10.07 -14.64
N PHE A 456 -5.93 9.16 -15.56
CA PHE A 456 -4.98 8.69 -16.56
C PHE A 456 -5.70 8.29 -17.84
N GLU A 457 -4.96 8.38 -18.94
CA GLU A 457 -5.33 7.81 -20.23
C GLU A 457 -4.10 7.07 -20.72
N THR A 458 -4.16 5.74 -20.71
CA THR A 458 -3.05 4.90 -21.13
C THR A 458 -3.49 3.97 -22.23
N GLY A 459 -2.89 4.14 -23.40
CA GLY A 459 -2.88 3.09 -24.42
C GLY A 459 -2.11 1.90 -23.87
N VAL A 460 -2.79 0.79 -23.62
CA VAL A 460 -2.19 -0.43 -23.12
C VAL A 460 -1.81 -1.35 -24.28
N ASP A 461 -0.63 -1.96 -24.21
CA ASP A 461 -0.15 -2.94 -25.18
C ASP A 461 -0.81 -4.31 -24.96
N ILE A 462 -2.13 -4.36 -25.14
CA ILE A 462 -2.87 -5.62 -25.25
C ILE A 462 -2.87 -6.02 -26.72
N GLU A 463 -1.90 -6.86 -27.09
CA GLU A 463 -1.83 -7.38 -28.46
C GLU A 463 -2.88 -8.47 -28.69
N PHE A 464 -3.63 -8.34 -29.78
CA PHE A 464 -4.53 -9.36 -30.27
C PHE A 464 -3.93 -10.11 -31.45
N GLN A 465 -4.35 -11.36 -31.61
CA GLN A 465 -4.13 -12.11 -32.85
C GLN A 465 -4.70 -11.31 -34.04
N PRO A 466 -4.05 -11.34 -35.21
CA PRO A 466 -4.51 -10.61 -36.40
C PRO A 466 -5.97 -10.98 -36.75
N ASN A 467 -6.81 -9.97 -36.99
CA ASN A 467 -8.22 -10.11 -37.37
C ASN A 467 -9.09 -10.91 -36.36
N ARG A 468 -8.61 -11.07 -35.12
CA ARG A 468 -9.27 -11.80 -34.04
C ARG A 468 -9.35 -10.95 -32.78
N THR A 469 -10.14 -11.44 -31.83
CA THR A 469 -10.29 -10.90 -30.47
C THR A 469 -9.52 -11.71 -29.43
N ASP A 470 -8.82 -12.78 -29.82
CA ASP A 470 -7.98 -13.53 -28.89
C ASP A 470 -6.68 -12.77 -28.60
N PHE A 471 -6.26 -12.74 -27.34
CA PHE A 471 -4.97 -12.18 -26.96
C PHE A 471 -3.84 -12.98 -27.61
N ARG A 472 -2.83 -12.27 -28.10
CA ARG A 472 -1.62 -12.88 -28.62
C ARG A 472 -0.79 -13.50 -27.50
N ASP A 473 -0.67 -12.75 -26.40
CA ASP A 473 -0.11 -13.18 -25.13
C ASP A 473 -1.15 -12.93 -24.04
N SER A 474 -1.82 -13.98 -23.60
CA SER A 474 -2.83 -13.86 -22.55
C SER A 474 -2.21 -13.48 -21.21
N VAL A 475 -0.98 -13.92 -20.91
CA VAL A 475 -0.34 -13.66 -19.61
C VAL A 475 0.00 -12.17 -19.49
N GLY A 476 0.67 -11.60 -20.49
CA GLY A 476 0.96 -10.16 -20.52
C GLY A 476 -0.31 -9.29 -20.57
N ALA A 477 -1.35 -9.73 -21.29
CA ALA A 477 -2.63 -9.03 -21.30
C ALA A 477 -3.28 -9.02 -19.91
N TYR A 478 -3.31 -10.16 -19.21
CA TYR A 478 -3.89 -10.22 -17.86
C TYR A 478 -3.09 -9.41 -16.85
N ALA A 479 -1.76 -9.42 -16.89
CA ALA A 479 -0.93 -8.57 -16.04
C ALA A 479 -1.24 -7.07 -16.27
N THR A 480 -1.46 -6.68 -17.53
CA THR A 480 -1.81 -5.30 -17.88
C THR A 480 -3.20 -4.91 -17.36
N LEU A 481 -4.18 -5.80 -17.47
CA LEU A 481 -5.52 -5.58 -16.92
C LEU A 481 -5.52 -5.54 -15.40
N GLU A 482 -4.74 -6.42 -14.76
CA GLU A 482 -4.59 -6.45 -13.30
C GLU A 482 -4.09 -5.10 -12.75
N ASN A 483 -3.12 -4.47 -13.42
CA ASN A 483 -2.65 -3.13 -13.05
C ASN A 483 -3.76 -2.07 -13.12
N ALA A 484 -4.66 -2.15 -14.11
CA ALA A 484 -5.81 -1.26 -14.19
C ALA A 484 -6.87 -1.56 -13.11
N VAL A 485 -7.02 -2.83 -12.74
CA VAL A 485 -7.92 -3.26 -11.66
C VAL A 485 -7.42 -2.75 -10.30
N ARG A 486 -6.11 -2.80 -10.02
CA ARG A 486 -5.53 -2.23 -8.79
C ARG A 486 -5.89 -0.76 -8.60
N PHE A 487 -5.92 0.00 -9.69
CA PHE A 487 -6.41 1.38 -9.65
C PHE A 487 -7.90 1.46 -9.28
N LEU A 488 -8.76 0.66 -9.91
CA LEU A 488 -10.20 0.66 -9.62
C LEU A 488 -10.52 0.25 -8.19
N ARG A 489 -9.74 -0.68 -7.63
CA ARG A 489 -9.89 -1.10 -6.24
C ARG A 489 -9.54 0.02 -5.27
N THR A 490 -8.53 0.80 -5.61
CA THR A 490 -7.96 1.80 -4.71
C THR A 490 -8.58 3.18 -4.86
N CYS A 491 -9.14 3.52 -6.02
CA CYS A 491 -9.76 4.82 -6.24
C CYS A 491 -11.24 4.84 -5.83
N GLN A 492 -11.61 5.83 -5.01
CA GLN A 492 -13.01 6.04 -4.64
C GLN A 492 -13.76 6.70 -5.80
N ASP A 493 -14.95 6.20 -6.14
CA ASP A 493 -15.80 6.77 -7.19
C ASP A 493 -15.08 6.86 -8.55
N CYS A 494 -14.23 5.87 -8.85
CA CYS A 494 -13.55 5.77 -10.13
C CYS A 494 -14.29 4.86 -11.12
N VAL A 495 -14.16 5.22 -12.40
CA VAL A 495 -14.63 4.43 -13.54
C VAL A 495 -13.47 4.22 -14.51
N LEU A 496 -13.39 3.02 -15.07
CA LEU A 496 -12.46 2.68 -16.13
C LEU A 496 -13.21 2.57 -17.45
N GLU A 497 -12.87 3.44 -18.38
CA GLU A 497 -13.36 3.38 -19.75
C GLU A 497 -12.44 2.50 -20.59
N VAL A 498 -13.06 1.66 -21.43
CA VAL A 498 -12.39 0.72 -22.33
C VAL A 498 -12.76 1.07 -23.76
N GLN A 499 -11.74 1.41 -24.55
CA GLN A 499 -11.88 1.67 -25.98
C GLN A 499 -10.90 0.80 -26.77
N GLY A 500 -11.43 0.04 -27.74
CA GLY A 500 -10.60 -0.82 -28.57
C GLY A 500 -10.02 -0.10 -29.80
N GLY A 501 -8.81 -0.48 -30.20
CA GLY A 501 -8.16 -0.08 -31.44
C GLY A 501 -7.93 -1.26 -32.40
N ALA A 502 -7.88 -0.94 -33.70
CA ALA A 502 -7.42 -1.87 -34.72
C ALA A 502 -6.64 -1.11 -35.81
N ALA A 503 -5.61 -1.77 -36.32
CA ALA A 503 -4.90 -1.28 -37.49
C ALA A 503 -5.77 -1.35 -38.73
N TYR A 504 -5.64 -0.34 -39.59
CA TYR A 504 -6.14 -0.38 -40.96
C TYR A 504 -4.94 -0.50 -41.92
N PRO A 505 -4.51 -1.72 -42.31
CA PRO A 505 -3.33 -1.92 -43.14
C PRO A 505 -3.57 -1.48 -44.59
N GLY A 506 -2.49 -1.07 -45.27
CA GLY A 506 -2.49 -0.72 -46.69
C GLY A 506 -2.73 -1.92 -47.60
N GLU A 507 -3.10 -1.63 -48.85
CA GLU A 507 -3.45 -2.65 -49.86
C GLU A 507 -2.35 -3.69 -50.09
N ALA A 508 -1.08 -3.33 -49.88
CA ALA A 508 0.04 -4.26 -50.07
C ALA A 508 0.08 -5.36 -49.00
N LEU A 509 -0.45 -5.10 -47.80
CA LEU A 509 -0.59 -6.09 -46.73
C LEU A 509 -1.97 -6.75 -46.72
N CYS A 510 -3.03 -6.00 -47.08
CA CYS A 510 -4.39 -6.52 -47.11
C CYS A 510 -5.23 -5.82 -48.19
N SER A 511 -5.27 -6.40 -49.39
CA SER A 511 -6.00 -5.84 -50.54
C SER A 511 -7.53 -5.88 -50.39
N SER A 512 -8.05 -6.64 -49.41
CA SER A 512 -9.49 -6.76 -49.13
C SER A 512 -9.93 -6.06 -47.85
N CYS A 513 -9.02 -5.46 -47.08
CA CYS A 513 -9.37 -4.83 -45.81
C CYS A 513 -10.09 -3.50 -46.06
N THR A 514 -11.21 -3.30 -45.38
CA THR A 514 -11.93 -2.02 -45.38
C THR A 514 -11.82 -1.30 -44.04
N ALA A 515 -11.94 0.03 -44.05
CA ALA A 515 -11.96 0.82 -42.82
C ALA A 515 -13.10 0.37 -41.88
N ALA A 516 -14.30 0.12 -42.42
CA ALA A 516 -15.46 -0.33 -41.64
C ALA A 516 -15.25 -1.69 -40.95
N GLU A 517 -14.52 -2.63 -41.58
CA GLU A 517 -14.17 -3.91 -40.94
C GLU A 517 -13.12 -3.74 -39.84
N SER A 518 -12.17 -2.82 -40.02
CA SER A 518 -11.18 -2.45 -39.00
C SER A 518 -11.86 -1.82 -37.79
N ASP A 519 -12.76 -0.85 -38.02
CA ASP A 519 -13.59 -0.21 -37.00
C ASP A 519 -14.40 -1.25 -36.22
N ALA A 520 -15.10 -2.15 -36.91
CA ALA A 520 -15.86 -3.21 -36.26
C ALA A 520 -14.97 -4.18 -35.47
N LEU A 521 -13.74 -4.43 -35.91
CA LEU A 521 -12.78 -5.26 -35.18
C LEU A 521 -12.27 -4.56 -33.92
N ALA A 522 -11.98 -3.26 -34.00
CA ALA A 522 -11.57 -2.45 -32.86
C ALA A 522 -12.63 -2.49 -31.75
N VAL A 523 -13.90 -2.28 -32.08
CA VAL A 523 -15.03 -2.38 -31.11
C VAL A 523 -15.08 -3.76 -30.46
N ARG A 524 -15.00 -4.85 -31.24
CA ARG A 524 -15.02 -6.22 -30.67
C ARG A 524 -13.82 -6.51 -29.75
N ARG A 525 -12.66 -5.89 -30.00
CA ARG A 525 -11.48 -6.01 -29.15
C ARG A 525 -11.65 -5.26 -27.84
N GLY A 526 -12.25 -4.07 -27.89
CA GLY A 526 -12.63 -3.33 -26.68
C GLY A 526 -13.63 -4.12 -25.83
N ASP A 527 -14.69 -4.67 -26.44
CA ASP A 527 -15.68 -5.51 -25.74
C ASP A 527 -15.01 -6.73 -25.11
N ARG A 528 -14.08 -7.39 -25.81
CA ARG A 528 -13.32 -8.51 -25.23
C ARG A 528 -12.60 -8.12 -23.95
N VAL A 529 -11.93 -6.97 -23.91
CA VAL A 529 -11.25 -6.48 -22.70
C VAL A 529 -12.25 -6.15 -21.61
N TYR A 530 -13.34 -5.46 -21.94
CA TYR A 530 -14.42 -5.14 -21.01
C TYR A 530 -15.01 -6.41 -20.36
N GLN A 531 -15.26 -7.47 -21.14
CA GLN A 531 -15.76 -8.74 -20.62
C GLN A 531 -14.74 -9.44 -19.71
N GLU A 532 -13.44 -9.37 -20.01
CA GLU A 532 -12.41 -9.96 -19.15
C GLU A 532 -12.31 -9.23 -17.80
N LEU A 533 -12.45 -7.90 -17.77
CA LEU A 533 -12.50 -7.13 -16.51
C LEU A 533 -13.67 -7.59 -15.63
N ILE A 534 -14.84 -7.87 -16.20
CA ILE A 534 -16.00 -8.35 -15.46
C ILE A 534 -15.82 -9.82 -15.02
N GLN A 535 -15.44 -10.70 -15.95
CA GLN A 535 -15.52 -12.15 -15.73
C GLN A 535 -14.32 -12.71 -14.97
N ARG A 536 -13.15 -12.09 -15.12
CA ARG A 536 -11.89 -12.60 -14.54
C ARG A 536 -11.48 -11.84 -13.29
N PHE A 537 -11.77 -10.53 -13.25
CA PHE A 537 -11.35 -9.65 -12.17
C PHE A 537 -12.51 -9.14 -11.31
N ASP A 538 -13.73 -9.64 -11.57
CA ASP A 538 -14.96 -9.31 -10.85
C ASP A 538 -15.23 -7.80 -10.74
N VAL A 539 -14.74 -7.02 -11.71
CA VAL A 539 -14.96 -5.57 -11.72
C VAL A 539 -16.45 -5.30 -11.92
N PRO A 540 -17.10 -4.53 -11.02
CA PRO A 540 -18.50 -4.18 -11.18
C PRO A 540 -18.73 -3.41 -12.47
N GLN A 541 -19.81 -3.74 -13.19
CA GLN A 541 -20.19 -3.00 -14.39
C GLN A 541 -20.42 -1.50 -14.12
N SER A 542 -20.81 -1.13 -12.90
CA SER A 542 -20.97 0.27 -12.50
C SER A 542 -19.66 1.07 -12.48
N GLN A 543 -18.50 0.40 -12.45
CA GLN A 543 -17.17 1.01 -12.52
C GLN A 543 -16.51 0.86 -13.90
N LEU A 544 -17.26 0.39 -14.91
CA LEU A 544 -16.75 0.23 -16.27
C LEU A 544 -17.60 1.00 -17.27
N ARG A 545 -16.93 1.59 -18.27
CA ARG A 545 -17.57 2.16 -19.45
C ARG A 545 -17.00 1.53 -20.70
N PHE A 546 -17.86 1.00 -21.57
CA PHE A 546 -17.44 0.51 -22.88
C PHE A 546 -17.73 1.56 -23.95
N VAL A 547 -16.73 1.90 -24.75
CA VAL A 547 -16.89 2.85 -25.87
C VAL A 547 -17.13 2.08 -27.17
N GLU A 548 -18.36 2.15 -27.68
CA GLU A 548 -18.73 1.51 -28.95
C GLU A 548 -18.13 2.21 -30.19
N THR A 549 -17.61 3.43 -30.03
CA THR A 549 -16.86 4.11 -31.08
C THR A 549 -15.39 3.67 -31.05
N PRO A 550 -14.85 3.12 -32.15
CA PRO A 550 -13.48 2.62 -32.16
C PRO A 550 -12.47 3.77 -32.02
N HIS A 551 -11.31 3.48 -31.42
CA HIS A 551 -10.19 4.41 -31.49
C HIS A 551 -9.70 4.46 -32.94
N ALA A 552 -9.71 5.65 -33.55
CA ALA A 552 -9.27 5.83 -34.93
C ALA A 552 -7.77 5.48 -35.07
N PRO A 553 -7.36 4.74 -36.12
CA PRO A 553 -5.95 4.44 -36.36
C PRO A 553 -5.16 5.72 -36.64
N GLN A 554 -3.99 5.84 -36.03
CA GLN A 554 -3.04 6.94 -36.29
C GLN A 554 -2.36 6.78 -37.65
N PHE A 555 -2.18 5.54 -38.14
CA PHE A 555 -1.48 5.22 -39.39
C PHE A 555 -2.36 4.44 -40.37
N PRO A 556 -3.49 5.00 -40.83
CA PRO A 556 -4.39 4.33 -41.76
C PRO A 556 -3.70 4.07 -43.10
N GLY A 557 -3.83 2.85 -43.61
CA GLY A 557 -3.22 2.41 -44.87
C GLY A 557 -1.72 2.15 -44.79
N SER A 558 -1.12 2.15 -43.59
CA SER A 558 0.31 1.84 -43.45
C SER A 558 0.61 0.39 -43.85
N ASN A 559 1.81 0.19 -44.39
CA ASN A 559 2.38 -1.15 -44.62
C ASN A 559 3.55 -1.45 -43.68
N VAL A 560 3.75 -0.62 -42.66
CA VAL A 560 4.85 -0.72 -41.69
C VAL A 560 4.33 -1.33 -40.40
N GLU A 561 4.82 -2.51 -40.05
CA GLU A 561 4.33 -3.28 -38.90
C GLU A 561 4.48 -2.55 -37.55
N SER A 562 5.51 -1.71 -37.37
CA SER A 562 5.67 -0.90 -36.14
C SER A 562 4.65 0.23 -36.02
N GLU A 563 4.13 0.73 -37.14
CA GLU A 563 3.05 1.73 -37.15
C GLU A 563 1.71 1.04 -36.89
N LEU A 564 1.43 -0.05 -37.62
CA LEU A 564 0.21 -0.84 -37.43
C LEU A 564 0.11 -1.44 -36.02
N ARG A 565 1.22 -1.73 -35.34
CA ARG A 565 1.18 -2.19 -33.95
C ARG A 565 0.60 -1.14 -33.01
N GLN A 566 0.91 0.13 -33.19
CA GLN A 566 0.40 1.22 -32.36
C GLN A 566 -1.12 1.34 -32.48
N ASP A 567 -1.66 1.14 -33.68
CA ASP A 567 -3.10 1.20 -33.95
C ASP A 567 -3.88 -0.03 -33.43
N ARG A 568 -3.21 -1.11 -33.03
CA ARG A 568 -3.87 -2.34 -32.51
C ARG A 568 -4.07 -2.33 -31.00
N ARG A 569 -3.70 -1.25 -30.31
CA ARG A 569 -3.78 -1.12 -28.85
C ARG A 569 -5.20 -0.99 -28.36
N THR A 570 -5.42 -1.38 -27.11
CA THR A 570 -6.62 -1.00 -26.35
C THR A 570 -6.25 0.22 -25.52
N PHE A 571 -7.20 1.13 -25.34
CA PHE A 571 -7.04 2.33 -24.55
C PHE A 571 -7.89 2.18 -23.29
N LEU A 572 -7.24 2.43 -22.15
CA LEU A 572 -7.88 2.43 -20.85
C LEU A 572 -7.79 3.86 -20.29
N THR A 573 -8.94 4.43 -19.95
CA THR A 573 -9.02 5.78 -19.39
C THR A 573 -9.67 5.71 -18.02
N GLY A 574 -8.92 6.08 -16.98
CA GLY A 574 -9.41 6.16 -15.61
C GLY A 574 -10.00 7.54 -15.33
N TYR A 575 -11.26 7.59 -14.91
CA TYR A 575 -11.96 8.80 -14.51
C TYR A 575 -12.23 8.78 -13.02
N GLN A 576 -11.97 9.90 -12.35
CA GLN A 576 -12.56 10.19 -11.03
C GLN A 576 -13.87 10.93 -11.21
N LEU A 577 -14.93 10.43 -10.61
CA LEU A 577 -16.20 11.13 -10.61
C LEU A 577 -16.19 12.23 -9.53
N ALA A 578 -16.66 13.43 -9.88
CA ALA A 578 -16.76 14.52 -8.92
C ALA A 578 -18.07 14.43 -8.11
N GLY A 579 -17.96 14.45 -6.79
CA GLY A 579 -19.08 14.77 -5.88
C GLY A 579 -20.12 13.68 -5.66
N ARG A 580 -19.69 12.48 -5.27
CA ARG A 580 -20.58 11.44 -4.72
C ARG A 580 -20.46 11.32 -3.21
#